data_AF-A0A090D8R7-F1
#
_entry.id   AF-A0A090D8R7-F1
#
_cell.length_a   1.000
_cell.length_b   1.000
_cell.length_c   1.000
_cell.angle_alpha   90.00
_cell.angle_beta   90.00
_cell.angle_gamma   90.00
#
_symmetry.space_group_name_H-M   'P 1'
#
loop_
_entity.id
_entity.type
_entity.pdbx_description
1 polymer ?
#
loop_
_entity_poly.entity_id
_entity_poly.type
_entity_poly.pdbx_seq_one_letter_code
_entity_poly.pdbx_strand_id
1 'polypeptide(L)'
;MLASNLEKLIEQDHLAVDAFVKGDPEPLKNLYSRRDDVIIANPFGPPAKGWEKAAATMERAATIYRDGEATGFERISEYATADLGYIIEIERVRSKVGGGDKLVPIALRTTTIFRREEGAWRIVLRHADPITSARPPTSIVGE
;
A
#
# COMPACT_ATOMS: atom_id res chain seq x y z
N MET A 1 13.89 12.39 12.20
CA MET A 1 12.50 12.15 12.64
C MET A 1 11.58 12.75 11.60
N LEU A 2 10.49 12.06 11.27
CA LEU A 2 9.52 12.54 10.29
C LEU A 2 8.78 13.76 10.85
N ALA A 3 8.19 14.57 9.96
CA ALA A 3 7.29 15.64 10.40
C ALA A 3 6.02 15.02 11.02
N SER A 4 5.52 15.59 12.12
CA SER A 4 4.39 15.03 12.88
C SER A 4 3.10 14.89 12.06
N ASN A 5 2.92 15.70 11.02
CA ASN A 5 1.79 15.57 10.10
C ASN A 5 1.97 14.44 9.08
N LEU A 6 3.21 14.04 8.76
CA LEU A 6 3.50 12.87 7.95
C LEU A 6 3.31 11.58 8.78
N GLU A 7 3.77 11.57 10.03
CA GLU A 7 3.54 10.45 10.95
C GLU A 7 2.04 10.15 11.10
N LYS A 8 1.22 11.19 11.29
CA LYS A 8 -0.25 11.06 11.32
C LYS A 8 -0.82 10.49 10.02
N LEU A 9 -0.30 10.89 8.85
CA LEU A 9 -0.75 10.33 7.58
C LEU A 9 -0.41 8.84 7.51
N ILE A 10 0.77 8.43 7.99
CA ILE A 10 1.20 7.03 8.00
C ILE A 10 0.31 6.20 8.93
N GLU A 11 -0.04 6.72 10.12
CA GLU A 11 -1.01 6.07 11.01
C GLU A 11 -2.39 5.92 10.34
N GLN A 12 -2.84 6.95 9.60
CA GLN A 12 -4.07 6.87 8.80
C GLN A 12 -3.97 5.84 7.67
N ASP A 13 -2.81 5.72 7.03
CA ASP A 13 -2.53 4.70 6.01
C ASP A 13 -2.63 3.29 6.60
N HIS A 14 -2.06 3.06 7.79
CA HIS A 14 -2.16 1.78 8.50
C HIS A 14 -3.60 1.39 8.83
N LEU A 15 -4.42 2.36 9.29
CA LEU A 15 -5.85 2.14 9.50
C LEU A 15 -6.61 1.92 8.19
N ALA A 16 -6.20 2.59 7.11
CA ALA A 16 -6.79 2.42 5.80
C ALA A 16 -6.46 1.05 5.19
N VAL A 17 -5.24 0.52 5.41
CA VAL A 17 -4.84 -0.85 5.05
C VAL A 17 -5.70 -1.88 5.78
N ASP A 18 -5.99 -1.67 7.07
CA ASP A 18 -6.89 -2.54 7.84
C ASP A 18 -8.31 -2.58 7.24
N ALA A 19 -8.87 -1.43 6.85
CA ALA A 19 -10.14 -1.37 6.13
C ALA A 19 -10.06 -2.03 4.74
N PHE A 20 -8.93 -1.83 4.04
CA PHE A 20 -8.71 -2.40 2.71
C PHE A 20 -8.77 -3.93 2.71
N VAL A 21 -8.16 -4.58 3.71
CA VAL A 21 -8.18 -6.05 3.82
C VAL A 21 -9.51 -6.62 4.34
N LYS A 22 -10.45 -5.75 4.73
CA LYS A 22 -11.87 -6.07 4.97
C LYS A 22 -12.73 -5.91 3.72
N GLY A 23 -12.17 -5.37 2.64
CA GLY A 23 -12.84 -5.14 1.36
C GLY A 23 -13.28 -3.69 1.13
N ASP A 24 -12.87 -2.74 1.97
CA ASP A 24 -13.21 -1.31 1.81
C ASP A 24 -12.00 -0.49 1.30
N PRO A 25 -11.99 -0.07 0.02
CA PRO A 25 -10.90 0.71 -0.54
C PRO A 25 -10.98 2.21 -0.21
N GLU A 26 -12.11 2.73 0.27
CA GLU A 26 -12.37 4.17 0.33
C GLU A 26 -11.44 4.93 1.29
N PRO A 27 -11.15 4.43 2.50
CA PRO A 27 -10.20 5.09 3.39
C PRO A 27 -8.83 5.28 2.74
N LEU A 28 -8.33 4.26 2.02
CA LEU A 28 -7.02 4.31 1.38
C LEU A 28 -7.03 5.27 0.19
N LYS A 29 -8.06 5.21 -0.65
CA LYS A 29 -8.27 6.13 -1.78
C LYS A 29 -8.25 7.60 -1.35
N ASN A 30 -8.71 7.93 -0.15
CA ASN A 30 -8.73 9.30 0.37
C ASN A 30 -7.35 9.85 0.77
N LEU A 31 -6.35 9.00 0.95
CA LEU A 31 -4.98 9.39 1.28
C LEU A 31 -4.11 9.65 0.04
N TYR A 32 -4.53 9.12 -1.12
CA TYR A 32 -3.78 9.24 -2.38
C TYR A 32 -3.92 10.62 -3.02
N SER A 33 -2.84 11.04 -3.69
CA SER A 33 -2.87 12.19 -4.59
C SER A 33 -3.87 11.96 -5.72
N ARG A 34 -4.49 13.06 -6.17
CA ARG A 34 -5.43 13.08 -7.30
C ARG A 34 -4.79 13.53 -8.61
N ARG A 35 -3.46 13.67 -8.63
CA ARG A 35 -2.68 14.04 -9.82
C ARG A 35 -2.53 12.86 -10.78
N ASP A 36 -2.10 13.16 -12.00
CA ASP A 36 -1.89 12.21 -13.10
C ASP A 36 -0.62 11.37 -12.95
N ASP A 37 0.27 11.76 -12.02
CA ASP A 37 1.52 11.09 -11.73
C ASP A 37 1.46 10.09 -10.58
N VAL A 38 0.32 9.94 -9.92
CA VAL A 38 0.12 8.95 -8.85
C VAL A 38 0.27 7.53 -9.39
N ILE A 39 0.93 6.65 -8.65
CA ILE A 39 1.17 5.25 -9.04
C ILE A 39 0.75 4.29 -7.94
N ILE A 40 0.07 3.22 -8.32
CA ILE A 40 -0.06 2.03 -7.49
C ILE A 40 0.48 0.81 -8.25
N ALA A 41 1.34 0.04 -7.59
CA ALA A 41 1.86 -1.24 -8.06
C ALA A 41 1.54 -2.27 -6.99
N ASN A 42 0.36 -2.88 -7.10
CA ASN A 42 -0.10 -3.92 -6.17
C ASN A 42 0.37 -5.31 -6.66
N PRO A 43 0.29 -6.37 -5.84
CA PRO A 43 0.89 -7.66 -6.19
C PRO A 43 0.10 -8.45 -7.24
N PHE A 44 -0.94 -7.86 -7.84
CA PHE A 44 -1.89 -8.52 -8.74
C PHE A 44 -1.75 -8.09 -10.21
N GLY A 45 -0.89 -7.12 -10.51
CA GLY A 45 -0.73 -6.62 -11.87
C GLY A 45 0.40 -5.60 -12.03
N PRO A 46 0.58 -5.08 -13.25
CA PRO A 46 1.58 -4.05 -13.52
C PRO A 46 1.22 -2.72 -12.82
N PRO A 47 2.19 -1.80 -12.68
CA PRO A 47 1.93 -0.47 -12.14
C PRO A 47 0.83 0.28 -12.92
N ALA A 48 -0.12 0.86 -12.19
CA ALA A 48 -1.17 1.73 -12.71
C ALA A 48 -0.85 3.19 -12.39
N LYS A 49 -0.67 4.02 -13.43
CA LYS A 49 -0.37 5.46 -13.32
C LYS A 49 -1.61 6.32 -13.59
N GLY A 50 -1.78 7.37 -12.78
CA GLY A 50 -2.86 8.35 -12.84
C GLY A 50 -4.05 7.96 -11.97
N TRP A 51 -4.73 8.96 -11.39
CA TRP A 51 -5.77 8.76 -10.38
C TRP A 51 -6.85 7.76 -10.79
N GLU A 52 -7.44 7.90 -11.98
CA GLU A 52 -8.50 7.00 -12.45
C GLU A 52 -8.07 5.53 -12.46
N LYS A 53 -6.86 5.25 -12.99
CA LYS A 53 -6.32 3.89 -13.06
C LYS A 53 -5.92 3.37 -11.69
N ALA A 54 -5.37 4.23 -10.83
CA ALA A 54 -5.01 3.88 -9.46
C ALA A 54 -6.24 3.53 -8.62
N ALA A 55 -7.29 4.36 -8.68
CA ALA A 55 -8.57 4.13 -8.01
C ALA A 55 -9.22 2.82 -8.45
N ALA A 56 -9.34 2.59 -9.77
CA ALA A 56 -9.91 1.36 -10.30
C ALA A 56 -9.08 0.11 -9.92
N THR A 57 -7.75 0.26 -9.79
CA THR A 57 -6.86 -0.83 -9.34
C THR A 57 -7.04 -1.14 -7.86
N MET A 58 -7.20 -0.12 -7.01
CA MET A 58 -7.54 -0.28 -5.60
C MET A 58 -8.90 -0.94 -5.41
N GLU A 59 -9.93 -0.49 -6.14
CA GLU A 59 -11.28 -1.06 -6.08
C GLU A 59 -11.28 -2.55 -6.44
N ARG A 60 -10.67 -2.93 -7.57
CA ARG A 60 -10.55 -4.34 -7.95
C ARG A 60 -9.80 -5.15 -6.90
N ALA A 61 -8.68 -4.64 -6.39
CA ALA A 61 -7.90 -5.36 -5.39
C ALA A 61 -8.64 -5.53 -4.06
N ALA A 62 -9.43 -4.56 -3.61
CA ALA A 62 -10.22 -4.69 -2.39
C ALA A 62 -11.24 -5.85 -2.49
N THR A 63 -11.82 -6.10 -3.67
CA THR A 63 -12.77 -7.23 -3.87
C THR A 63 -12.14 -8.62 -3.64
N ILE A 64 -10.81 -8.71 -3.67
CA ILE A 64 -10.08 -9.96 -3.44
C ILE A 64 -10.09 -10.33 -1.95
N TYR A 65 -10.25 -9.35 -1.06
CA TYR A 65 -10.14 -9.50 0.39
C TYR A 65 -11.50 -9.46 1.09
N ARG A 66 -11.63 -10.18 2.20
CA ARG A 66 -12.81 -10.16 3.08
C ARG A 66 -12.46 -10.57 4.51
N ASP A 67 -13.19 -10.03 5.48
CA ASP A 67 -13.10 -10.38 6.91
C ASP A 67 -11.67 -10.26 7.50
N GLY A 68 -10.83 -9.40 6.92
CA GLY A 68 -9.43 -9.28 7.30
C GLY A 68 -9.15 -8.31 8.44
N GLU A 69 -7.88 -8.22 8.79
CA GLU A 69 -7.34 -7.20 9.68
C GLU A 69 -5.84 -7.01 9.40
N ALA A 70 -5.34 -5.82 9.69
CA ALA A 70 -3.90 -5.59 9.81
C ALA A 70 -3.40 -6.14 11.15
N THR A 71 -2.30 -6.89 11.11
CA THR A 71 -1.69 -7.53 12.29
C THR A 71 -0.36 -6.92 12.69
N GLY A 72 0.26 -6.12 11.81
CA GLY A 72 1.44 -5.34 12.16
C GLY A 72 2.11 -4.67 10.97
N PHE A 73 2.90 -3.65 11.28
CA PHE A 73 3.69 -2.86 10.33
C PHE A 73 5.13 -2.81 10.82
N GLU A 74 6.04 -3.46 10.11
CA GLU A 74 7.46 -3.48 10.46
C GLU A 74 8.20 -2.40 9.64
N ARG A 75 8.54 -1.28 10.28
CA ARG A 75 9.28 -0.18 9.63
C ARG A 75 10.73 -0.57 9.39
N ILE A 76 11.13 -0.64 8.12
CA ILE A 76 12.49 -1.00 7.69
C ILE A 76 13.35 0.24 7.46
N SER A 77 12.78 1.26 6.80
CA SER A 77 13.47 2.51 6.49
C SER A 77 12.46 3.64 6.34
N GLU A 78 12.90 4.85 6.64
CA GLU A 78 12.15 6.07 6.41
C GLU A 78 13.11 7.24 6.18
N TYR A 79 12.65 8.20 5.40
CA TYR A 79 13.30 9.50 5.30
C TYR A 79 12.30 10.52 4.78
N ALA A 80 12.45 11.78 5.19
CA ALA A 80 11.65 12.87 4.65
C ALA A 80 12.42 14.19 4.60
N THR A 81 12.09 14.99 3.60
CA THR A 81 12.33 16.43 3.51
C THR A 81 11.04 17.19 3.88
N ALA A 82 11.00 18.49 3.62
CA ALA A 82 9.79 19.29 3.84
C ALA A 82 8.61 18.88 2.94
N ASP A 83 8.88 18.37 1.74
CA ASP A 83 7.87 18.18 0.69
C ASP A 83 7.81 16.76 0.10
N LEU A 84 8.77 15.90 0.42
CA LEU A 84 8.82 14.51 -0.03
C LEU A 84 9.26 13.60 1.11
N GLY A 85 8.60 12.45 1.27
CA GLY A 85 9.03 11.42 2.21
C GLY A 85 8.78 10.03 1.67
N TYR A 86 9.43 9.02 2.25
CA TYR A 86 9.14 7.63 1.98
C TYR A 86 9.21 6.79 3.25
N ILE A 87 8.51 5.66 3.21
CA ILE A 87 8.71 4.54 4.13
C ILE A 87 8.90 3.24 3.33
N ILE A 88 9.66 2.32 3.91
CA ILE A 88 9.71 0.91 3.50
C ILE A 88 9.24 0.09 4.69
N GLU A 89 8.26 -0.78 4.47
CA GLU A 89 7.69 -1.62 5.51
C GLU A 89 7.53 -3.08 5.07
N ILE A 90 7.47 -3.98 6.04
CA ILE A 90 6.76 -5.26 5.88
C ILE A 90 5.39 -5.10 6.54
N GLU A 91 4.36 -5.06 5.72
CA GLU A 91 2.96 -5.04 6.16
C GLU A 91 2.48 -6.46 6.38
N ARG A 92 1.91 -6.74 7.55
CA ARG A 92 1.36 -8.04 7.91
C ARG A 92 -0.14 -7.89 8.13
N VAL A 93 -0.89 -8.73 7.43
CA VAL A 93 -2.35 -8.78 7.50
C VAL A 93 -2.80 -10.23 7.55
N ARG A 94 -4.04 -10.45 7.96
CA ARG A 94 -4.75 -11.72 7.71
C ARG A 94 -6.06 -11.42 7.00
N SER A 95 -6.45 -12.22 6.02
CA SER A 95 -7.71 -12.02 5.29
C SER A 95 -8.15 -13.30 4.60
N LYS A 96 -9.44 -13.38 4.25
CA LYS A 96 -9.96 -14.37 3.29
C LYS A 96 -9.67 -13.83 1.89
N VAL A 97 -9.02 -14.64 1.05
CA VAL A 97 -8.48 -14.19 -0.25
C VAL A 97 -9.09 -15.01 -1.38
N GLY A 98 -9.50 -14.34 -2.47
CA GLY A 98 -9.80 -14.99 -3.75
C GLY A 98 -10.94 -16.02 -3.69
N GLY A 99 -11.95 -15.79 -2.84
CA GLY A 99 -13.08 -16.70 -2.64
C GLY A 99 -12.85 -17.82 -1.64
N GLY A 100 -11.66 -17.94 -1.04
CA GLY A 100 -11.40 -18.88 0.05
C GLY A 100 -12.07 -18.45 1.36
N ASP A 101 -12.48 -19.42 2.18
CA ASP A 101 -13.16 -19.16 3.47
C ASP A 101 -12.24 -19.18 4.70
N LYS A 102 -10.94 -19.44 4.51
CA LYS A 102 -9.95 -19.43 5.59
C LYS A 102 -9.26 -18.07 5.66
N LEU A 103 -9.09 -17.55 6.88
CA LEU A 103 -8.16 -16.45 7.13
C LEU A 103 -6.74 -16.96 6.94
N VAL A 104 -6.02 -16.39 5.99
CA VAL A 104 -4.61 -16.71 5.73
C VAL A 104 -3.72 -15.53 6.07
N PRO A 105 -2.51 -15.76 6.60
CA PRO A 105 -1.54 -14.69 6.80
C PRO A 105 -1.00 -14.21 5.46
N ILE A 106 -0.79 -12.91 5.33
CA ILE A 106 -0.24 -12.26 4.15
C ILE A 106 0.82 -11.27 4.63
N ALA A 107 1.97 -11.28 3.96
CA ALA A 107 3.03 -10.32 4.21
C ALA A 107 3.41 -9.65 2.90
N LEU A 108 3.41 -8.33 2.87
CA LEU A 108 3.80 -7.53 1.71
C LEU A 108 4.99 -6.67 2.10
N ARG A 109 6.04 -6.70 1.28
CA ARG A 109 7.07 -5.67 1.31
C ARG A 109 6.54 -4.47 0.56
N THR A 110 6.56 -3.30 1.20
CA THR A 110 5.97 -2.09 0.64
C THR A 110 6.96 -0.94 0.60
N THR A 111 6.82 -0.10 -0.42
CA THR A 111 7.46 1.21 -0.50
C THR A 111 6.36 2.22 -0.78
N THR A 112 6.16 3.14 0.16
CA THR A 112 5.17 4.21 0.04
C THR A 112 5.90 5.54 0.01
N ILE A 113 5.64 6.33 -1.04
CA ILE A 113 6.19 7.66 -1.22
C ILE A 113 5.08 8.67 -1.00
N PHE A 114 5.38 9.70 -0.23
CA PHE A 114 4.50 10.78 0.14
C PHE A 114 5.01 12.10 -0.43
N ARG A 115 4.10 12.93 -0.92
CA ARG A 115 4.39 14.30 -1.36
C ARG A 115 3.46 15.26 -0.65
N ARG A 116 3.98 16.44 -0.32
CA ARG A 116 3.16 17.54 0.21
C ARG A 116 2.46 18.27 -0.94
N GLU A 117 1.14 18.36 -0.86
CA GLU A 117 0.26 18.99 -1.85
C GLU A 117 -0.69 19.93 -1.11
N GLU A 118 -0.68 21.22 -1.44
CA GLU A 118 -1.57 22.24 -0.86
C GLU A 118 -1.57 22.23 0.69
N GLY A 119 -0.39 21.97 1.28
CA GLY A 119 -0.19 21.94 2.72
C GLY A 119 -0.48 20.59 3.40
N ALA A 120 -1.08 19.62 2.71
CA ALA A 120 -1.37 18.27 3.20
C ALA A 120 -0.43 17.22 2.58
N TRP A 121 -0.15 16.13 3.29
CA TRP A 121 0.58 15.00 2.72
C TRP A 121 -0.36 14.09 1.92
N ARG A 122 0.14 13.53 0.82
CA ARG A 122 -0.56 12.58 -0.03
C ARG A 122 0.34 11.43 -0.43
N ILE A 123 -0.22 10.23 -0.53
CA ILE A 123 0.48 9.09 -1.15
C ILE A 123 0.56 9.34 -2.65
N VAL A 124 1.77 9.35 -3.20
CA VAL A 124 2.01 9.53 -4.65
C VAL A 124 2.50 8.26 -5.32
N LEU A 125 3.12 7.36 -4.57
CA LEU A 125 3.46 6.03 -5.06
C LEU A 125 3.27 5.03 -3.94
N ARG A 126 2.67 3.89 -4.27
CA ARG A 126 2.74 2.71 -3.43
C ARG A 126 3.08 1.49 -4.26
N HIS A 127 4.17 0.82 -3.89
CA HIS A 127 4.61 -0.46 -4.45
C HIS A 127 4.46 -1.54 -3.39
N ALA A 128 3.78 -2.64 -3.69
CA ALA A 128 3.68 -3.83 -2.84
C ALA A 128 4.02 -5.11 -3.61
N ASP A 129 4.90 -5.94 -3.04
CA ASP A 129 5.16 -7.30 -3.52
C ASP A 129 5.11 -8.30 -2.36
N PRO A 130 4.77 -9.59 -2.61
CA PRO A 130 4.81 -10.64 -1.58
C PRO A 130 6.23 -11.13 -1.25
N ILE A 131 7.27 -10.43 -1.72
CA ILE A 131 8.67 -10.85 -1.62
C ILE A 131 9.23 -10.44 -0.26
N THR A 132 9.05 -11.33 0.72
CA THR A 132 9.49 -11.14 2.11
C THR A 132 10.56 -12.14 2.56
N SER A 133 11.00 -13.02 1.65
CA SER A 133 12.09 -13.98 1.87
C SER A 133 12.96 -14.11 0.60
N ALA A 134 14.14 -14.70 0.76
CA ALA A 134 15.05 -14.95 -0.37
C ALA A 134 14.37 -15.84 -1.43
N ARG A 135 14.55 -15.48 -2.70
CA ARG A 135 14.07 -16.23 -3.86
C ARG A 135 15.25 -16.64 -4.74
N PRO A 136 15.16 -17.76 -5.48
CA PRO A 136 16.20 -18.12 -6.43
C PRO A 136 16.34 -17.05 -7.54
N PRO A 137 17.54 -16.88 -8.13
CA PRO A 137 17.74 -15.91 -9.23
C PRO A 137 16.78 -16.13 -10.41
N THR A 138 16.36 -17.36 -10.68
CA THR A 138 15.40 -17.70 -11.74
C THR A 138 14.01 -17.08 -11.55
N SER A 139 13.69 -16.56 -10.37
CA SER A 139 12.40 -15.89 -10.10
C SER A 139 12.21 -14.54 -10.81
N ILE A 140 13.23 -14.02 -11.52
CA ILE A 140 13.12 -12.79 -12.32
C ILE A 140 12.94 -13.06 -13.81
N VAL A 141 13.09 -14.31 -14.26
CA VAL A 141 12.93 -14.67 -15.67
C VAL A 141 11.43 -14.64 -15.97
N GLY A 142 11.01 -13.72 -16.83
CA GLY A 142 9.64 -13.67 -17.35
C GLY A 142 9.45 -14.66 -18.50
N GLU A 143 8.19 -15.08 -18.70
CA GLU A 143 7.74 -15.76 -19.93
C GLU A 143 7.34 -14.74 -21.01
#